data_AF-A0AAD6UWL4-F1
#
_entry.id   AF-A0AAD6UWL4-F1
#
_cell.length_a   1.000
_cell.length_b   1.000
_cell.length_c   1.000
_cell.angle_alpha   90.00
_cell.angle_beta   90.00
_cell.angle_gamma   90.00
#
_symmetry.space_group_name_H-M   'P 1'
#
loop_
_entity.id
_entity.type
_entity.pdbx_description
1 polymer ?
#
loop_
_entity_poly.entity_id
_entity_poly.type
_entity_poly.pdbx_seq_one_letter_code
_entity_poly.pdbx_strand_id
1 'polypeptide(L)'
;FVATIFGAIHCAAWNDNFPTYVERQMWRFCSTLVTAIPVVTVSIILIRKIHILLLVLSFPTLFIFIPVYFVARLCLIVISFTALRAPLPETFVEIDWTPYIPQF
;
A
#
# COMPACT_ATOMS: atom_id res chain seq x y z
N PHE A 1 -5.95 12.05 6.22
CA PHE A 1 -4.95 11.64 7.23
C PHE A 1 -4.93 10.14 7.47
N VAL A 2 -6.03 9.52 7.91
CA VAL A 2 -6.11 8.05 8.10
C VAL A 2 -5.71 7.27 6.85
N ALA A 3 -6.19 7.68 5.67
CA ALA A 3 -5.83 7.05 4.39
C ALA A 3 -4.32 7.12 4.07
N THR A 4 -3.67 8.24 4.40
CA THR A 4 -2.23 8.45 4.19
C THR A 4 -1.40 7.57 5.12
N ILE A 5 -1.77 7.51 6.40
CA ILE A 5 -1.11 6.66 7.39
C ILE A 5 -1.25 5.18 6.99
N PHE A 6 -2.46 4.77 6.60
CA PHE A 6 -2.72 3.42 6.12
C PHE A 6 -1.88 3.06 4.88
N GLY A 7 -1.80 3.96 3.89
CA GLY A 7 -0.92 3.78 2.72
C GLY A 7 0.56 3.69 3.10
N ALA A 8 1.01 4.53 4.03
CA ALA A 8 2.40 4.58 4.48
C ALA A 8 2.84 3.30 5.19
N ILE A 9 1.93 2.62 5.91
CA ILE A 9 2.20 1.32 6.53
C ILE A 9 2.57 0.28 5.46
N HIS A 10 1.89 0.28 4.32
CA HIS A 10 2.23 -0.64 3.21
C HIS A 10 3.62 -0.35 2.61
N CYS A 11 4.07 0.90 2.64
CA CYS A 11 5.44 1.24 2.26
C CYS A 11 6.49 0.63 3.20
N ALA A 12 6.15 0.19 4.41
CA ALA A 12 7.12 -0.49 5.29
C ALA A 12 7.61 -1.81 4.67
N ALA A 13 6.75 -2.51 3.94
CA ALA A 13 7.07 -3.74 3.21
C ALA A 13 7.82 -3.48 1.87
N TRP A 14 8.52 -2.34 1.74
CA TRP A 14 9.16 -1.93 0.48
C TRP A 14 10.14 -2.96 -0.06
N ASN A 15 10.88 -3.62 0.84
CA ASN A 15 11.94 -4.58 0.53
C ASN A 15 11.57 -6.01 0.91
N ASP A 16 10.30 -6.27 1.22
CA ASP A 16 9.86 -7.61 1.58
C ASP A 16 9.92 -8.57 0.39
N ASN A 17 9.97 -9.86 0.70
CA ASN A 17 9.95 -10.92 -0.30
C ASN A 17 8.53 -11.12 -0.81
N PHE A 18 8.34 -10.90 -2.12
CA PHE A 18 7.09 -11.20 -2.83
C PHE A 18 7.29 -12.40 -3.75
N PRO A 19 6.23 -13.17 -4.05
CA PRO A 19 6.34 -14.37 -4.89
C PRO A 19 6.92 -14.07 -6.29
N THR A 20 6.62 -12.91 -6.86
CA THR A 20 7.14 -12.48 -8.16
C THR A 20 7.71 -11.06 -8.15
N TYR A 21 8.63 -10.79 -9.08
CA TYR A 21 9.17 -9.45 -9.31
C TYR A 21 8.07 -8.43 -9.65
N VAL A 22 7.08 -8.84 -10.46
CA VAL A 22 5.98 -7.98 -10.90
C VAL A 22 5.11 -7.56 -9.71
N GLU A 23 4.73 -8.50 -8.84
CA GLU A 23 3.96 -8.19 -7.62
C GLU A 23 4.70 -7.21 -6.72
N ARG A 24 6.01 -7.37 -6.55
CA ARG A 24 6.83 -6.42 -5.77
C ARG A 24 6.81 -5.01 -6.35
N GLN A 25 6.97 -4.87 -7.66
CA GLN A 25 6.93 -3.55 -8.28
C GLN A 25 5.53 -2.95 -8.19
N MET A 26 4.49 -3.72 -8.48
CA MET A 26 3.10 -3.29 -8.33
C MET A 26 2.80 -2.85 -6.90
N TRP A 27 3.28 -3.57 -5.89
CA TRP A 27 3.16 -3.19 -4.48
C TRP A 27 3.77 -1.82 -4.19
N ARG A 28 5.00 -1.58 -4.66
CA ARG A 28 5.70 -0.29 -4.49
C ARG A 28 4.96 0.86 -5.15
N PHE A 29 4.54 0.67 -6.41
CA PHE A 29 3.75 1.67 -7.14
C PHE A 29 2.39 1.94 -6.46
N CYS A 30 1.66 0.91 -6.08
CA CYS A 30 0.35 1.10 -5.45
C CYS A 30 0.45 1.72 -4.05
N SER A 31 1.44 1.33 -3.24
CA SER A 31 1.67 1.88 -1.89
C SER A 31 2.04 3.36 -1.94
N THR A 32 2.91 3.76 -2.88
CA THR A 32 3.24 5.18 -3.10
C THR A 32 2.04 5.98 -3.57
N LEU A 33 1.26 5.47 -4.53
CA LEU A 33 0.05 6.12 -5.04
C LEU A 33 -1.00 6.34 -3.93
N VAL A 34 -1.33 5.29 -3.17
CA VAL A 34 -2.32 5.37 -2.08
C VAL A 34 -1.90 6.34 -0.99
N THR A 35 -0.58 6.50 -0.76
CA THR A 35 -0.04 7.48 0.19
C THR A 35 -0.04 8.91 -0.36
N ALA A 36 0.37 9.09 -1.61
CA ALA A 36 0.57 10.41 -2.23
C ALA A 36 -0.74 11.10 -2.65
N ILE A 37 -1.71 10.36 -3.20
CA ILE A 37 -2.97 10.93 -3.72
C ILE A 37 -3.73 11.75 -2.64
N PRO A 38 -3.94 11.26 -1.40
CA PRO A 38 -4.56 12.05 -0.35
C PRO A 38 -3.77 13.31 0.04
N VAL A 39 -2.44 13.26 0.00
CA VAL A 39 -1.58 14.41 0.32
C VAL A 39 -1.69 15.48 -0.77
N VAL A 40 -1.58 15.07 -2.03
CA VAL A 40 -1.68 15.96 -3.19
C VAL A 40 -3.07 16.62 -3.25
N THR A 41 -4.14 15.86 -3.05
CA THR A 41 -5.51 16.39 -3.06
C THR A 41 -5.75 17.42 -1.95
N VAL A 42 -5.31 17.17 -0.72
CA VAL A 42 -5.42 18.14 0.39
C VAL A 42 -4.59 19.40 0.10
N SER A 43 -3.35 19.25 -0.35
CA SER A 43 -2.47 20.38 -0.71
C SER A 43 -3.11 21.26 -1.79
N ILE A 44 -3.68 20.64 -2.84
CA ILE A 44 -4.40 21.37 -3.90
C ILE A 44 -5.61 22.11 -3.34
N ILE A 45 -6.42 21.50 -2.47
CA ILE A 45 -7.58 22.15 -1.85
C ILE A 45 -7.16 23.38 -1.02
N LEU A 46 -6.08 23.25 -0.23
CA LEU A 46 -5.56 24.35 0.59
C LEU A 46 -5.07 25.53 -0.26
N ILE A 47 -4.32 25.25 -1.34
CA ILE A 47 -3.82 26.28 -2.28
C ILE A 47 -4.98 26.94 -3.04
N ARG A 48 -5.96 26.15 -3.50
CA ARG A 48 -7.12 26.67 -4.24
C ARG A 48 -8.03 27.54 -3.40
N LYS A 49 -8.11 27.30 -2.08
CA LYS A 49 -8.87 28.16 -1.15
C LYS A 49 -8.31 29.59 -1.10
N ILE A 50 -7.04 29.78 -1.43
CA ILE A 50 -6.33 31.08 -1.44
C ILE A 50 -6.49 31.81 -2.78
N HIS A 51 -6.54 31.10 -3.92
CA HIS A 51 -6.63 31.69 -5.25
C HIS A 51 -7.92 31.30 -5.98
N ILE A 52 -8.96 32.14 -5.84
CA ILE A 52 -10.30 31.99 -6.45
C ILE A 52 -10.26 31.79 -8.00
N LEU A 53 -9.17 32.17 -8.67
CA LEU A 53 -8.97 32.07 -10.13
C LEU A 53 -8.73 30.62 -10.65
N LEU A 54 -8.26 29.68 -9.82
CA LEU A 54 -7.96 28.28 -10.22
C LEU A 54 -9.21 27.37 -10.31
N LEU A 55 -10.41 27.93 -10.17
CA LEU A 55 -11.66 27.18 -10.05
C LEU A 55 -12.06 26.44 -11.34
N VAL A 56 -11.62 26.93 -12.50
CA VAL A 56 -11.91 26.38 -13.84
C VAL A 56 -11.01 25.17 -14.20
N LEU A 57 -9.83 25.04 -13.61
CA LEU A 57 -8.87 23.95 -13.88
C LEU A 57 -9.17 22.65 -13.09
N SER A 58 -10.25 22.61 -12.29
CA SER A 58 -10.47 21.60 -11.26
C SER A 58 -11.52 20.53 -11.54
N PHE A 59 -12.16 20.51 -12.70
CA PHE A 59 -13.12 19.43 -12.99
C PHE A 59 -12.49 18.06 -13.37
N PRO A 60 -11.27 17.94 -13.94
CA PRO A 60 -10.77 16.62 -14.37
C PRO A 60 -9.89 15.86 -13.35
N THR A 61 -9.30 16.53 -12.36
CA THR A 61 -8.30 15.89 -11.46
C THR A 61 -8.91 14.85 -10.52
N LEU A 62 -10.06 15.14 -9.92
CA LEU A 62 -10.75 14.20 -9.02
C LEU A 62 -11.25 12.97 -9.77
N PHE A 63 -11.72 13.16 -11.01
CA PHE A 63 -12.23 12.07 -11.84
C PHE A 63 -11.14 11.05 -12.22
N ILE A 64 -9.87 11.49 -12.27
CA ILE A 64 -8.73 10.61 -12.55
C ILE A 64 -8.17 10.01 -11.25
N PHE A 65 -8.02 10.80 -10.18
CA PHE A 65 -7.40 10.31 -8.95
C PHE A 65 -8.26 9.29 -8.20
N ILE A 66 -9.59 9.39 -8.26
CA ILE A 66 -10.51 8.44 -7.61
C ILE A 66 -10.35 7.01 -8.17
N PRO A 67 -10.49 6.75 -9.48
CA PRO A 67 -10.35 5.39 -10.01
C PRO A 67 -8.94 4.84 -9.83
N VAL A 68 -7.89 5.67 -10.00
CA VAL A 68 -6.50 5.25 -9.77
C VAL A 68 -6.31 4.81 -8.31
N TYR A 69 -6.81 5.58 -7.35
CA TYR A 69 -6.74 5.24 -5.93
C TYR A 69 -7.51 3.94 -5.61
N PHE A 70 -8.68 3.77 -6.19
CA PHE A 70 -9.50 2.57 -6.00
C PHE A 70 -8.81 1.32 -6.54
N VAL A 71 -8.30 1.36 -7.77
CA VAL A 71 -7.56 0.26 -8.39
C VAL A 71 -6.29 -0.06 -7.59
N ALA A 72 -5.51 0.95 -7.20
CA ALA A 72 -4.31 0.75 -6.39
C ALA A 72 -4.63 0.05 -5.06
N ARG A 73 -5.75 0.39 -4.40
CA ARG A 73 -6.20 -0.31 -3.20
C ARG A 73 -6.55 -1.77 -3.45
N LEU A 74 -7.29 -2.06 -4.53
CA LEU A 74 -7.62 -3.45 -4.87
C LEU A 74 -6.36 -4.26 -5.15
N CYS A 75 -5.39 -3.68 -5.87
CA CYS A 75 -4.09 -4.33 -6.10
C CYS A 75 -3.34 -4.62 -4.80
N LEU A 76 -3.27 -3.67 -3.87
CA LEU A 76 -2.63 -3.92 -2.56
C LEU A 76 -3.32 -5.05 -1.78
N ILE A 77 -4.65 -5.09 -1.80
CA ILE A 77 -5.40 -6.16 -1.13
C ILE A 77 -5.07 -7.52 -1.76
N VAL A 78 -5.15 -7.63 -3.09
CA VAL A 78 -4.85 -8.87 -3.82
C VAL A 78 -3.42 -9.33 -3.56
N ILE A 79 -2.43 -8.43 -3.67
CA ILE A 79 -1.01 -8.74 -3.47
C ILE A 79 -0.73 -9.12 -2.01
N SER A 80 -1.42 -8.52 -1.03
CA SER A 80 -1.30 -8.93 0.38
C SER A 80 -1.71 -10.40 0.56
N PHE A 81 -2.78 -10.83 -0.11
CA PHE A 81 -3.22 -12.22 -0.08
C PHE A 81 -2.31 -13.17 -0.85
N THR A 82 -1.67 -12.73 -1.94
CA THR A 82 -0.71 -13.57 -2.67
C THR A 82 0.61 -13.69 -1.92
N ALA A 83 1.05 -12.63 -1.24
CA ALA A 83 2.23 -12.65 -0.37
C ALA A 83 2.08 -13.66 0.78
N LEU A 84 0.86 -13.83 1.33
CA LEU A 84 0.57 -14.87 2.33
C LEU A 84 0.77 -16.31 1.83
N ARG A 85 0.74 -16.55 0.51
CA ARG A 85 0.92 -17.89 -0.07
C ARG A 85 2.37 -18.32 -0.18
N ALA A 86 3.31 -17.38 -0.09
CA ALA A 86 4.75 -17.66 -0.12
C ALA A 86 5.37 -17.15 1.18
N PRO A 87 5.20 -17.87 2.30
CA PRO A 87 5.80 -17.48 3.57
C PRO A 87 7.32 -17.38 3.42
N LEU A 88 7.95 -16.47 4.17
CA LEU A 88 9.40 -16.39 4.21
C LEU A 88 9.98 -17.77 4.54
N PRO A 89 11.12 -18.18 3.94
CA PRO A 89 11.77 -19.45 4.26
C PRO A 89 11.99 -19.66 5.78
N GLU A 90 12.17 -18.55 6.53
CA GLU A 90 12.33 -18.54 7.98
C GLU A 90 11.05 -18.80 8.80
N THR A 91 9.87 -18.83 8.19
CA THR A 91 8.63 -19.21 8.91
C THR A 91 8.45 -20.72 9.01
N PHE A 92 9.21 -21.49 8.23
CA PHE A 92 9.29 -22.94 8.30
C PHE A 92 10.52 -23.41 9.09
N VAL A 93 10.98 -22.64 10.10
CA VAL A 93 11.84 -23.26 11.10
C VAL A 93 10.99 -24.33 11.77
N GLU A 94 11.27 -25.59 11.45
CA GLU A 94 10.70 -26.73 12.16
C GLU A 94 11.05 -26.51 13.63
N ILE A 95 10.04 -26.12 14.42
CA ILE A 95 10.21 -25.99 15.85
C ILE A 95 10.58 -27.40 16.32
N ASP A 96 11.81 -27.57 16.80
CA ASP A 96 12.22 -28.82 17.39
C ASP A 96 11.45 -28.99 18.71
N TRP A 97 10.36 -29.75 18.65
CA TRP A 97 9.51 -30.06 19.81
C TRP A 97 10.14 -31.14 20.69
N THR A 98 11.12 -31.88 20.17
CA THR A 98 11.81 -32.98 20.83
C THR A 98 12.36 -32.63 22.23
N PRO A 99 12.98 -31.45 22.47
CA PRO A 99 13.42 -31.05 23.81
C PRO A 99 12.29 -30.72 24.81
N TYR A 100 11.05 -30.54 24.36
CA TYR A 100 9.89 -30.22 25.23
C TYR A 100 9.09 -31.46 25.65
N ILE A 101 9.50 -32.66 25.22
CA ILE A 101 8.83 -33.92 25.59
C ILE A 101 9.26 -34.31 27.01
N PRO A 102 8.34 -34.37 28.00
CA PRO A 102 8.67 -34.82 29.34
C PRO A 102 9.10 -36.29 29.33
N GLN A 103 10.24 -36.57 29.94
CA GLN A 103 10.74 -37.94 30.15
C GLN A 103 10.16 -38.45 31.47
N PHE A 104 9.28 -39.46 31.40
CA PHE A 104 8.70 -40.14 32.56
C PHE A 104 9.43 -41.46 32.83
#